data_AF-A0A536BRY3-F1
#
_entry.id   AF-A0A536BRY3-F1
#
_cell.length_a   1.000
_cell.length_b   1.000
_cell.length_c   1.000
_cell.angle_alpha   90.00
_cell.angle_beta   90.00
_cell.angle_gamma   90.00
#
_symmetry.space_group_name_H-M   'P 1'
#
loop_
_entity.id
_entity.type
_entity.pdbx_description
1 polymer ?
#
loop_
_entity_poly.entity_id
_entity_poly.type
_entity_poly.pdbx_seq_one_letter_code
_entity_poly.pdbx_strand_id
1 'polypeptide(L)' 'MAPYARPYDSNNQRLLALPDFVDRYNNNRPHSALKGLTPMASLVNNVSGNHT' A
#
# COMPACT_ATOMS: atom_id res chain seq x y z
N MET A 1 -5.95 17.08 9.91
CA MET A 1 -4.54 17.02 9.48
C MET A 1 -4.36 15.69 8.73
N ALA A 2 -4.56 15.69 7.42
CA ALA A 2 -4.45 14.47 6.62
C ALA A 2 -2.97 14.04 6.60
N PRO A 3 -2.64 12.78 6.97
CA PRO A 3 -1.27 12.32 7.10
C PRO A 3 -0.70 12.00 5.72
N TYR A 4 -0.47 13.03 4.91
CA TYR A 4 0.34 12.85 3.71
C TYR A 4 1.78 12.58 4.13
N ALA A 5 2.38 11.59 3.49
CA ALA A 5 3.62 10.93 3.89
C ALA A 5 4.76 11.90 4.17
N ARG A 6 5.62 11.53 5.13
CA ARG A 6 6.88 12.22 5.42
C ARG A 6 7.67 12.42 4.11
N PRO A 7 8.14 13.64 3.79
CA PRO A 7 9.04 13.83 2.66
C PRO A 7 10.36 13.09 2.90
N TYR A 8 10.89 12.45 1.85
CA TYR A 8 12.21 11.83 1.86
C TYR A 8 13.21 12.75 1.16
N ASP A 9 14.37 12.97 1.78
CA ASP A 9 15.40 13.88 1.25
C ASP A 9 16.19 13.24 0.09
N SER A 10 16.06 11.93 -0.11
CA SER A 10 16.69 11.22 -1.21
C SER A 10 15.92 9.97 -1.65
N ASN A 11 16.19 9.51 -2.88
CA ASN A 11 15.68 8.23 -3.36
C ASN A 11 16.18 7.05 -2.51
N ASN A 12 17.41 7.12 -1.98
CA ASN A 12 17.95 6.06 -1.12
C ASN A 12 17.13 5.90 0.17
N GLN A 13 16.79 7.01 0.84
CA GLN A 13 15.90 6.97 2.00
C GLN A 13 14.52 6.41 1.65
N ARG A 14 13.97 6.79 0.49
CA ARG A 14 12.69 6.25 0.03
C ARG A 14 12.74 4.76 -0.24
N LEU A 15 13.83 4.26 -0.83
CA LEU A 15 14.04 2.83 -1.09
C LEU A 15 14.19 2.04 0.21
N LEU A 16 14.89 2.58 1.20
CA LEU A 16 15.01 1.96 2.52
C LEU A 16 13.67 1.85 3.25
N ALA A 17 12.76 2.82 3.06
CA ALA A 17 11.42 2.80 3.66
C ALA A 17 10.39 1.98 2.87
N LEU A 18 10.71 1.59 1.63
CA LEU A 18 9.75 0.95 0.73
C LEU A 18 9.26 -0.43 1.23
N PRO A 19 10.13 -1.34 1.73
CA PRO A 19 9.67 -2.66 2.17
C PRO A 19 8.61 -2.59 3.26
N ASP A 20 8.85 -1.80 4.31
CA ASP A 20 7.91 -1.64 5.43
C ASP A 20 6.60 -0.97 4.98
N PHE A 21 6.69 -0.01 4.05
CA PHE A 21 5.50 0.60 3.48
C PHE A 21 4.65 -0.42 2.71
N VAL A 22 5.28 -1.24 1.86
CA VAL A 22 4.61 -2.25 1.04
C VAL A 22 3.94 -3.30 1.91
N ASP A 23 4.62 -3.81 2.94
CA ASP A 23 4.05 -4.78 3.87
C ASP A 23 2.84 -4.20 4.59
N ARG A 24 3.01 -3.02 5.21
CA ARG A 24 1.91 -2.35 5.92
C ARG A 24 0.72 -2.08 5.01
N TYR A 25 0.96 -1.61 3.78
CA TYR A 25 -0.11 -1.28 2.84
C TYR A 25 -0.91 -2.51 2.39
N ASN A 26 -0.20 -3.60 2.07
CA ASN A 26 -0.77 -4.80 1.49
C ASN A 26 -1.37 -5.77 2.52
N ASN A 27 -0.76 -5.86 3.71
CA ASN A 27 -1.09 -6.89 4.69
C ASN A 27 -1.81 -6.36 5.93
N ASN A 28 -1.54 -5.13 6.36
CA ASN A 28 -2.01 -4.64 7.66
C ASN A 28 -3.00 -3.48 7.58
N ARG A 29 -2.93 -2.64 6.55
CA ARG A 29 -3.73 -1.44 6.45
C ARG A 29 -5.12 -1.78 5.89
N PRO A 30 -6.21 -1.52 6.63
CA PRO A 30 -7.56 -1.64 6.09
C PRO A 30 -7.83 -0.49 5.10
N HIS A 31 -8.52 -0.79 4.00
CA HIS A 31 -8.90 0.20 3.00
C HIS A 31 -10.41 0.34 2.91
N SER A 32 -10.91 1.58 2.92
CA SER A 32 -12.34 1.86 2.82
C SER A 32 -12.94 1.33 1.51
N ALA A 33 -12.20 1.42 0.40
CA ALA A 33 -12.60 0.86 -0.90
C ALA A 33 -12.75 -0.67 -0.89
N LEU A 34 -12.05 -1.35 0.02
CA LEU A 34 -12.12 -2.81 0.21
C LEU A 34 -13.01 -3.18 1.42
N LYS A 35 -13.95 -2.30 1.80
CA LYS A 35 -14.84 -2.49 2.96
C LYS A 35 -14.09 -2.76 4.27
N GLY A 36 -12.93 -2.13 4.43
CA GLY A 36 -12.08 -2.30 5.61
C GLY A 36 -11.14 -3.52 5.54
N LEU A 37 -11.14 -4.28 4.45
CA LEU A 37 -10.18 -5.36 4.24
C LEU A 37 -8.84 -4.81 3.75
N THR A 38 -7.80 -5.63 3.90
CA THR A 38 -6.48 -5.37 3.32
C THR A 38 -6.43 -5.83 1.87
N PRO A 39 -5.51 -5.31 1.03
CA PRO A 39 -5.37 -5.75 -0.35
C PRO A 39 -5.15 -7.26 -0.47
N MET A 40 -4.27 -7.83 0.35
CA MET A 40 -4.01 -9.27 0.34
C MET A 40 -5.18 -10.11 0.85
N ALA A 41 -6.11 -9.54 1.62
CA ALA A 41 -7.33 -10.25 2.01
C ALA A 41 -8.45 -10.20 0.94
N SER A 42 -8.45 -9.18 0.08
CA SER A 42 -9.56 -8.92 -0.85
C SER A 42 -9.22 -9.15 -2.32
N LEU A 43 -7.94 -9.07 -2.71
CA LEU A 43 -7.48 -9.08 -4.10
C LEU A 43 -6.70 -10.35 -4.47
N VAL A 44 -6.89 -11.43 -3.70
CA VAL A 44 -6.17 -12.73 -3.82
C VAL A 44 -6.21 -13.34 -5.23
N ASN A 45 -7.20 -12.98 -6.05
CA ASN A 45 -7.38 -13.47 -7.42
C ASN A 45 -7.40 -12.34 -8.48
N ASN A 46 -7.00 -11.12 -8.13
CA ASN A 46 -6.98 -9.98 -9.05
C ASN A 46 -5.69 -9.90 -9.88
N VAL A 47 -5.24 -11.06 -10.40
CA VAL A 47 -4.02 -11.19 -11.20
C VAL A 47 -4.31 -11.01 -12.70
N SER A 48 -5.57 -11.10 -13.13
CA SER A 48 -5.96 -10.77 -14.50
C SER A 48 -6.09 -9.25 -14.63
N GLY A 49 -5.13 -8.60 -15.28
CA GLY A 49 -5.12 -7.16 -15.53
C GLY A 49 -6.37 -6.66 -16.25
N ASN A 50 -7.41 -6.33 -15.49
CA ASN A 50 -8.63 -5.72 -16.00
C ASN A 50 -8.58 -4.21 -15.75
N HIS A 51 -7.62 -3.55 -16.40
CA HIS A 51 -7.56 -2.10 -16.51
C HIS A 51 -7.88 -1.73 -17.96
N THR A 52 -9.17 -1.69 -18.32
CA THR A 52 -9.64 -1.05 -19.57
C THR A 52 -9.83 0.44 -19.35
#